data_AF-A0AAU6R237-F1
#
_entry.id   AF-A0AAU6R237-F1
#
_cell.length_a   1.000
_cell.length_b   1.000
_cell.length_c   1.000
_cell.angle_alpha   90.00
_cell.angle_beta   90.00
_cell.angle_gamma   90.00
#
_symmetry.space_group_name_H-M   'P 1'
#
loop_
_entity.id
_entity.type
_entity.pdbx_description
1 polymer ?
#
loop_
_entity_poly.entity_id
_entity_poly.type
_entity_poly.pdbx_seq_one_letter_code
_entity_poly.pdbx_strand_id
1 'polypeptide(L)'
;MLMQAVVEGNLEAVLDEHFWLLNRTSSDPWPSRLKTLEASLALSGGRTVLHENGRRPKTGRIRCHVALPLHEAKIEEAKTGTDSGKKDDEAPVRPDLVRNAFNTPFWPMVLTTTSVGQEGLDFHLWCRAIGHWDPARGPVELEQREGRVDRYACLAVRRALSQKLGHKTAGNMESPWASMSDVAHELEDDEQMAPWWRLDGATTQQLYFSAAGSRELELRRRLEWGRAFYRMLLGMPDARALLDELQAGDALTEEAASRAALQLSAWKLAQKDLSLSKKKP
;
A
#
# COMPACT_ATOMS: atom_id res chain seq x y z
N MET A 1 -8.34 -3.60 -17.06
CA MET A 1 -7.86 -2.24 -16.77
C MET A 1 -7.15 -1.59 -17.96
N LEU A 2 -6.03 -2.09 -18.52
CA LEU A 2 -5.47 -1.51 -19.77
C LEU A 2 -6.51 -1.48 -20.91
N MET A 3 -7.10 -2.64 -21.23
CA MET A 3 -8.18 -2.72 -22.22
C MET A 3 -9.40 -1.86 -21.86
N GLN A 4 -9.67 -1.68 -20.56
CA GLN A 4 -10.80 -0.88 -20.10
C GLN A 4 -10.49 0.62 -20.23
N ALA A 5 -9.29 1.07 -19.85
CA ALA A 5 -8.83 2.43 -20.04
C ALA A 5 -8.72 2.79 -21.52
N VAL A 6 -8.33 1.84 -22.38
CA VAL A 6 -8.38 2.00 -23.84
C VAL A 6 -9.83 2.13 -24.33
N VAL A 7 -10.73 1.24 -23.89
CA VAL A 7 -12.14 1.25 -24.28
C VAL A 7 -12.87 2.51 -23.78
N GLU A 8 -12.53 2.99 -22.59
CA GLU A 8 -13.08 4.20 -21.97
C GLU A 8 -12.40 5.48 -22.48
N GLY A 9 -11.37 5.38 -23.34
CA GLY A 9 -10.66 6.54 -23.89
C GLY A 9 -9.75 7.27 -22.89
N ASN A 10 -9.45 6.67 -21.75
CA ASN A 10 -8.75 7.30 -20.62
C ASN A 10 -7.31 6.82 -20.45
N LEU A 11 -6.74 6.05 -21.39
CA LEU A 11 -5.37 5.56 -21.29
C LEU A 11 -4.35 6.70 -21.18
N GLU A 12 -4.54 7.78 -21.94
CA GLU A 12 -3.65 8.95 -21.91
C GLU A 12 -3.61 9.57 -20.51
N ALA A 13 -4.76 9.74 -19.85
CA ALA A 13 -4.84 10.27 -18.50
C ALA A 13 -4.16 9.36 -17.46
N VAL A 14 -4.29 8.04 -17.61
CA VAL A 14 -3.64 7.06 -16.73
C VAL A 14 -2.11 7.07 -16.91
N LEU A 15 -1.63 7.21 -18.15
CA LEU A 15 -0.20 7.31 -18.44
C LEU A 15 0.38 8.65 -17.99
N ASP A 16 -0.35 9.75 -18.16
CA ASP A 16 0.02 11.08 -17.66
C ASP A 16 0.23 11.04 -16.14
N GLU A 17 -0.75 10.50 -15.41
CA GLU A 17 -0.67 10.25 -13.97
C GLU A 17 0.57 9.43 -13.62
N HIS A 18 0.77 8.29 -14.30
CA HIS A 18 1.88 7.39 -13.99
C HIS A 18 3.25 8.04 -14.25
N PHE A 19 3.41 8.77 -15.36
CA PHE A 19 4.65 9.45 -15.71
C PHE A 19 4.95 10.63 -14.80
N TRP A 20 3.93 11.38 -14.38
CA TRP A 20 4.06 12.39 -13.34
C TRP A 20 4.56 11.76 -12.02
N LEU A 21 4.00 10.61 -11.60
CA LEU A 21 4.47 9.88 -10.42
C LEU A 21 5.95 9.47 -10.56
N LEU A 22 6.31 8.81 -11.65
CA LEU A 22 7.67 8.34 -11.88
C LEU A 22 8.68 9.50 -11.85
N ASN A 23 8.27 10.68 -12.31
CA ASN A 23 9.11 11.87 -12.25
C ASN A 23 9.34 12.37 -10.83
N ARG A 24 8.39 12.17 -9.92
CA ARG A 24 8.45 12.58 -8.51
C ARG A 24 9.15 11.54 -7.62
N THR A 25 9.00 10.25 -7.91
CA THR A 25 9.40 9.18 -6.98
C THR A 25 10.62 8.37 -7.42
N SER A 26 11.04 8.44 -8.69
CA SER A 26 12.22 7.73 -9.19
C SER A 26 13.34 8.72 -9.52
N SER A 27 14.57 8.41 -9.11
CA SER A 27 15.78 9.12 -9.54
C SER A 27 16.37 8.60 -10.86
N ASP A 28 15.81 7.53 -11.43
CA ASP A 28 16.36 6.88 -12.62
C ASP A 28 16.16 7.71 -13.88
N PRO A 29 17.04 7.62 -14.88
CA PRO A 29 16.85 8.30 -16.15
C PRO A 29 15.69 7.69 -16.95
N TRP A 30 15.04 8.48 -17.79
CA TRP A 30 13.87 8.07 -18.58
C TRP A 30 14.03 6.76 -19.37
N PRO A 31 15.16 6.49 -20.06
CA PRO A 31 15.34 5.21 -20.74
C PRO A 31 15.25 3.99 -19.79
N SER A 32 15.70 4.12 -18.55
CA SER A 32 15.61 3.06 -17.54
C SER A 32 14.17 2.89 -17.04
N ARG A 33 13.47 4.02 -16.79
CA ARG A 33 12.05 4.03 -16.39
C ARG A 33 11.17 3.34 -17.43
N LEU A 34 11.38 3.65 -18.72
CA LEU A 34 10.62 3.05 -19.83
C LEU A 34 10.90 1.56 -19.99
N LYS A 35 12.16 1.12 -19.86
CA LYS A 35 12.51 -0.31 -19.87
C LYS A 35 11.86 -1.06 -18.72
N THR A 36 11.83 -0.46 -17.53
CA THR A 36 11.16 -1.05 -16.36
C THR A 36 9.65 -1.16 -16.59
N LEU A 37 9.03 -0.14 -17.17
CA LEU A 37 7.61 -0.17 -17.52
C LEU A 37 7.30 -1.22 -18.59
N GLU A 38 8.12 -1.31 -19.64
CA GLU A 38 8.00 -2.33 -20.69
C GLU A 38 8.10 -3.73 -20.09
N ALA A 39 9.12 -3.99 -19.26
CA ALA A 39 9.27 -5.28 -18.58
C ALA A 39 8.08 -5.58 -17.66
N SER A 40 7.53 -4.56 -16.99
CA SER A 40 6.36 -4.69 -16.12
C SER A 40 5.09 -5.03 -16.90
N LEU A 41 4.92 -4.44 -18.08
CA LEU A 41 3.80 -4.73 -18.99
C LEU A 41 3.92 -6.11 -19.65
N ALA A 42 5.16 -6.54 -19.91
CA ALA A 42 5.48 -7.86 -20.44
C ALA A 42 5.44 -8.97 -19.38
N LEU A 43 5.10 -8.63 -18.12
CA LEU A 43 5.00 -9.60 -17.04
C LEU A 43 3.87 -10.61 -17.31
N SER A 44 4.23 -11.73 -17.90
CA SER A 44 3.36 -12.89 -18.04
C SER A 44 3.80 -13.97 -17.06
N GLY A 45 2.95 -14.27 -16.09
CA GLY A 45 3.07 -15.47 -15.28
C GLY A 45 2.41 -16.61 -16.01
N GLY A 46 3.20 -17.64 -16.26
CA GLY A 46 2.71 -18.92 -16.73
C GLY A 46 1.74 -19.57 -15.75
N ARG A 47 1.18 -20.71 -16.17
CA ARG A 47 0.33 -21.56 -15.33
C ARG A 47 1.13 -22.08 -14.12
N THR A 48 0.88 -21.56 -12.93
CA THR A 48 1.50 -22.06 -11.70
C THR A 48 0.88 -23.38 -11.26
N VAL A 49 1.74 -24.32 -10.89
CA VAL A 49 1.34 -25.60 -10.30
C VAL A 49 1.44 -25.47 -8.78
N LEU A 50 0.33 -25.70 -8.09
CA LEU A 50 0.32 -25.86 -6.64
C LEU A 50 0.47 -27.34 -6.30
N HIS A 51 1.33 -27.60 -5.32
CA HIS A 51 1.53 -28.92 -4.75
C HIS A 51 0.82 -28.97 -3.40
N GLU A 52 -0.12 -29.89 -3.26
CA GLU A 52 -0.77 -30.15 -1.98
C GLU A 52 0.20 -30.90 -1.05
N ASN A 53 0.39 -30.41 0.17
CA ASN A 53 1.16 -31.12 1.19
C ASN A 53 0.31 -32.25 1.78
N GLY A 54 0.62 -33.50 1.42
CA GLY A 54 -0.08 -34.67 1.94
C GLY A 54 0.60 -35.99 1.55
N ARG A 55 0.17 -37.10 2.18
CA ARG A 55 0.72 -38.46 1.90
C ARG A 55 0.49 -38.93 0.45
N ARG A 56 -0.47 -38.34 -0.25
CA ARG A 56 -0.71 -38.50 -1.69
C ARG A 56 -0.83 -37.09 -2.30
N PRO A 57 0.29 -36.47 -2.68
CA PRO A 57 0.26 -35.09 -3.17
C PRO A 57 -0.53 -35.03 -4.47
N LYS A 58 -1.56 -34.19 -4.50
CA LYS A 58 -2.25 -33.82 -5.74
C LYS A 58 -1.64 -32.52 -6.25
N THR A 59 -1.51 -32.43 -7.56
CA THR A 59 -1.10 -31.20 -8.23
C THR A 59 -2.31 -30.51 -8.83
N GLY A 60 -2.51 -29.25 -8.46
CA GLY A 60 -3.55 -28.39 -9.01
C GLY A 60 -2.91 -27.28 -9.82
N ARG A 61 -3.41 -27.01 -11.03
CA ARG A 61 -2.96 -25.84 -11.82
C ARG A 61 -3.87 -24.67 -11.50
N ILE A 62 -3.29 -23.55 -11.08
CA ILE A 62 -4.02 -22.30 -10.90
C ILE A 62 -3.58 -21.31 -11.98
N ARG A 63 -4.56 -20.56 -12.49
CA ARG A 63 -4.28 -19.39 -13.33
C ARG A 63 -4.00 -18.20 -12.41
N CYS A 64 -2.77 -17.71 -12.43
CA CYS A 64 -2.39 -16.46 -11.79
C CYS A 64 -1.46 -15.68 -12.73
N HIS A 65 -1.46 -14.34 -12.60
CA HIS A 65 -0.62 -13.48 -13.42
C HIS A 65 0.85 -13.61 -13.09
N VAL A 66 1.23 -13.96 -11.85
CA VAL A 66 2.56 -14.38 -11.42
C VAL A 66 2.39 -15.13 -10.10
N ALA A 67 3.21 -16.16 -9.87
CA ALA A 67 3.45 -16.68 -8.53
C ALA A 67 4.94 -17.00 -8.38
N LEU A 68 5.54 -16.53 -7.28
CA LEU A 68 6.94 -16.79 -6.94
C LEU A 68 7.02 -17.69 -5.71
N PRO A 69 7.80 -18.77 -5.74
CA PRO A 69 7.97 -19.63 -4.59
C PRO A 69 8.75 -18.92 -3.48
N LEU A 70 8.30 -19.15 -2.24
CA LEU A 70 8.80 -18.51 -1.01
C LEU A 70 10.31 -18.62 -0.79
N HIS A 71 10.97 -19.63 -1.35
CA HIS A 71 12.37 -19.96 -1.09
C HIS A 71 13.36 -19.52 -2.19
N GLU A 72 12.89 -19.18 -3.39
CA GLU A 72 13.78 -18.82 -4.50
C GLU A 72 14.13 -17.33 -4.53
N ALA A 73 13.32 -16.48 -3.87
CA ALA A 73 13.60 -15.04 -3.75
C ALA A 73 14.94 -14.74 -3.04
N LYS A 74 15.46 -15.64 -2.21
CA LYS A 74 16.77 -15.50 -1.54
C LYS A 74 17.92 -16.19 -2.28
N ILE A 75 17.63 -17.15 -3.17
CA ILE A 75 18.67 -17.98 -3.80
C ILE A 75 19.30 -17.27 -5.01
N GLU A 76 18.55 -16.38 -5.67
CA GLU A 76 19.05 -15.73 -6.90
C GLU A 76 20.03 -14.56 -6.64
N GLU A 77 19.96 -13.89 -5.50
CA GLU A 77 20.99 -12.89 -5.12
C GLU A 77 22.37 -13.54 -4.94
N ALA A 78 22.42 -14.83 -4.59
CA ALA A 78 23.64 -15.60 -4.37
C ALA A 78 24.18 -16.33 -5.62
N LYS A 79 23.44 -16.35 -6.74
CA LYS A 79 23.79 -17.13 -7.95
C LYS A 79 24.32 -16.29 -9.12
N THR A 80 24.79 -15.07 -8.88
CA THR A 80 25.52 -14.25 -9.87
C THR A 80 26.94 -14.76 -10.20
N GLY A 81 27.20 -16.06 -10.07
CA GLY A 81 28.56 -16.60 -10.17
C GLY A 81 28.74 -18.03 -10.65
N THR A 82 27.73 -18.73 -11.19
CA THR A 82 28.03 -20.04 -11.81
C THR A 82 27.06 -20.43 -12.92
N ASP A 83 27.63 -20.46 -14.12
CA ASP A 83 27.10 -20.98 -15.36
C ASP A 83 26.66 -22.45 -15.19
N SER A 84 25.37 -22.73 -15.40
CA SER A 84 24.92 -24.10 -15.65
C SER A 84 23.80 -24.09 -16.69
N GLY A 85 24.20 -24.44 -17.91
CA GLY A 85 23.32 -24.53 -19.06
C GLY A 85 22.18 -25.54 -18.89
N LYS A 86 20.96 -25.02 -18.99
CA LYS A 86 19.82 -25.68 -19.63
C LYS A 86 19.02 -24.60 -20.37
N LYS A 87 19.07 -24.68 -21.70
CA LYS A 87 18.21 -23.93 -22.62
C LYS A 87 16.90 -24.73 -22.73
N ASP A 88 15.87 -24.28 -22.03
CA ASP A 88 14.48 -24.19 -22.49
C ASP A 88 13.63 -23.55 -21.38
N ASP A 89 12.81 -22.58 -21.81
CA ASP A 89 11.65 -21.93 -21.19
C ASP A 89 11.84 -20.89 -20.06
N GLU A 90 11.53 -19.63 -20.41
CA GLU A 90 11.33 -18.41 -19.59
C GLU A 90 12.31 -18.16 -18.44
N ALA A 91 13.09 -17.06 -18.55
CA ALA A 91 13.88 -16.56 -17.43
C ALA A 91 13.01 -16.43 -16.17
N PRO A 92 13.48 -16.89 -14.99
CA PRO A 92 12.70 -16.85 -13.77
C PRO A 92 12.25 -15.42 -13.47
N VAL A 93 10.96 -15.27 -13.18
CA VAL A 93 10.37 -13.96 -12.89
C VAL A 93 10.98 -13.43 -11.58
N ARG A 94 11.59 -12.25 -11.63
CA ARG A 94 12.25 -11.66 -10.45
C ARG A 94 11.22 -11.00 -9.52
N PRO A 95 11.37 -11.11 -8.19
CA PRO A 95 10.50 -10.42 -7.22
C PRO A 95 10.39 -8.90 -7.45
N ASP A 96 11.50 -8.25 -7.83
CA ASP A 96 11.52 -6.82 -8.14
C ASP A 96 10.63 -6.46 -9.32
N LEU A 97 10.58 -7.32 -10.34
CA LEU A 97 9.75 -7.08 -11.52
C LEU A 97 8.26 -7.15 -11.18
N VAL A 98 7.86 -8.11 -10.34
CA VAL A 98 6.48 -8.23 -9.85
C VAL A 98 6.10 -7.01 -9.02
N ARG A 99 7.00 -6.53 -8.17
CA ARG A 99 6.80 -5.30 -7.40
C ARG A 99 6.63 -4.09 -8.30
N ASN A 100 7.53 -3.92 -9.27
CA ASN A 100 7.48 -2.79 -10.20
C ASN A 100 6.16 -2.81 -10.97
N ALA A 101 5.75 -3.98 -11.47
CA ALA A 101 4.47 -4.16 -12.15
C ALA A 101 3.25 -3.86 -11.27
N PHE A 102 3.24 -4.30 -10.01
CA PHE A 102 2.17 -3.98 -9.06
C PHE A 102 2.10 -2.47 -8.73
N ASN A 103 3.22 -1.76 -8.86
CA ASN A 103 3.31 -0.30 -8.73
C ASN A 103 3.09 0.44 -10.07
N THR A 104 2.47 -0.22 -11.05
CA THR A 104 1.93 0.41 -12.25
C THR A 104 0.40 0.39 -12.22
N PRO A 105 -0.31 1.17 -13.06
CA PRO A 105 -1.77 1.05 -13.19
C PRO A 105 -2.23 -0.24 -13.91
N PHE A 106 -1.32 -1.18 -14.14
CA PHE A 106 -1.54 -2.39 -14.92
C PHE A 106 -1.42 -3.64 -14.04
N TRP A 107 -1.43 -4.81 -14.65
CA TRP A 107 -1.37 -6.07 -13.90
C TRP A 107 -0.01 -6.26 -13.22
N PRO A 108 0.03 -6.93 -12.05
CA PRO A 108 -1.08 -7.52 -11.31
C PRO A 108 -1.88 -6.52 -10.45
N MET A 109 -3.19 -6.75 -10.27
CA MET A 109 -4.06 -5.90 -9.43
C MET A 109 -4.13 -6.33 -7.96
N VAL A 110 -3.71 -7.56 -7.66
CA VAL A 110 -3.69 -8.13 -6.31
C VAL A 110 -2.33 -8.79 -6.12
N LEU A 111 -1.63 -8.40 -5.06
CA LEU A 111 -0.37 -8.99 -4.64
C LEU A 111 -0.55 -9.63 -3.27
N THR A 112 -0.31 -10.94 -3.19
CA THR A 112 -0.27 -11.68 -1.93
C THR A 112 1.19 -11.97 -1.61
N THR A 113 1.66 -11.52 -0.45
CA THR A 113 3.05 -11.72 0.00
C THR A 113 3.09 -12.15 1.46
N THR A 114 4.16 -12.84 1.84
CA THR A 114 4.42 -13.28 3.22
C THR A 114 5.48 -12.39 3.87
N SER A 115 6.04 -12.81 5.00
CA SER A 115 7.07 -12.05 5.71
C SER A 115 8.36 -11.80 4.91
N VAL A 116 8.57 -12.51 3.80
CA VAL A 116 9.76 -12.32 2.94
C VAL A 116 9.66 -11.04 2.08
N GLY A 117 8.45 -10.52 1.84
CA GLY A 117 8.25 -9.24 1.17
C GLY A 117 8.32 -8.01 2.08
N GLN A 118 8.82 -8.16 3.31
CA GLN A 118 8.69 -7.15 4.38
C GLN A 118 9.83 -6.14 4.49
N GLU A 119 10.95 -6.24 3.79
CA GLU A 119 12.05 -5.27 3.98
C GLU A 119 12.15 -4.28 2.81
N GLY A 120 11.99 -2.98 3.10
CA GLY A 120 12.35 -1.89 2.19
C GLY A 120 11.41 -1.59 1.01
N LEU A 121 10.23 -2.23 0.92
CA LEU A 121 9.38 -2.15 -0.28
C LEU A 121 8.06 -1.41 -0.07
N ASP A 122 7.79 -0.48 -0.99
CA ASP A 122 6.62 0.39 -1.04
C ASP A 122 5.64 -0.04 -2.13
N PHE A 123 4.34 0.01 -1.82
CA PHE A 123 3.25 -0.42 -2.73
C PHE A 123 2.20 0.69 -2.98
N HIS A 124 2.44 1.90 -2.48
CA HIS A 124 1.46 2.98 -2.41
C HIS A 124 1.12 3.64 -3.76
N LEU A 125 1.95 3.46 -4.80
CA LEU A 125 1.78 4.18 -6.05
C LEU A 125 0.44 3.85 -6.70
N TRP A 126 0.07 2.57 -6.79
CA TRP A 126 -1.20 2.12 -7.38
C TRP A 126 -2.02 1.20 -6.48
N CYS A 127 -1.63 1.07 -5.20
CA CYS A 127 -2.42 0.37 -4.20
C CYS A 127 -3.03 1.35 -3.19
N ARG A 128 -4.29 1.13 -2.84
CA ARG A 128 -4.97 1.84 -1.75
C ARG A 128 -5.56 0.90 -0.69
N ALA A 129 -5.39 -0.40 -0.86
CA ALA A 129 -6.04 -1.41 -0.02
C ALA A 129 -5.02 -2.44 0.46
N ILE A 130 -5.04 -2.74 1.75
CA ILE A 130 -4.17 -3.74 2.36
C ILE A 130 -5.02 -4.79 3.09
N GLY A 131 -4.71 -6.05 2.85
CA GLY A 131 -5.35 -7.19 3.50
C GLY A 131 -4.45 -7.80 4.56
N HIS A 132 -4.92 -7.84 5.81
CA HIS A 132 -4.26 -8.51 6.92
C HIS A 132 -4.87 -9.89 7.12
N TRP A 133 -4.16 -10.92 6.64
CA TRP A 133 -4.50 -12.32 6.91
C TRP A 133 -4.25 -12.69 8.37
N ASP A 134 -3.05 -12.39 8.87
CA ASP A 134 -2.67 -12.57 10.27
C ASP A 134 -2.47 -11.21 10.97
N PRO A 135 -2.84 -11.09 12.26
CA PRO A 135 -2.59 -9.88 13.04
C PRO A 135 -1.08 -9.59 13.13
N ALA A 136 -0.72 -8.30 13.22
CA ALA A 136 0.64 -7.89 13.49
C ALA A 136 1.07 -8.29 14.92
N ARG A 137 2.38 -8.44 15.16
CA ARG A 137 2.89 -8.78 16.49
C ARG A 137 2.83 -7.60 17.46
N GLY A 138 2.73 -6.38 16.94
CA GLY A 138 2.62 -5.17 17.74
C GLY A 138 2.18 -3.96 16.91
N PRO A 139 1.86 -2.83 17.58
CA PRO A 139 1.34 -1.63 16.92
C PRO A 139 2.31 -0.99 15.93
N VAL A 140 3.62 -1.03 16.23
CA VAL A 140 4.66 -0.53 15.32
C VAL A 140 4.74 -1.36 14.05
N GLU A 141 4.65 -2.69 14.16
CA GLU A 141 4.64 -3.56 12.99
C GLU A 141 3.35 -3.36 12.17
N LEU A 142 2.20 -3.16 12.82
CA LEU A 142 0.96 -2.81 12.12
C LEU A 142 1.14 -1.51 11.32
N GLU A 143 1.67 -0.47 11.94
CA GLU A 143 1.94 0.82 11.31
C GLU A 143 2.88 0.69 10.12
N GLN A 144 3.97 -0.07 10.25
CA GLN A 144 4.90 -0.31 9.14
C GLN A 144 4.29 -1.13 7.99
N ARG A 145 3.42 -2.09 8.30
CA ARG A 145 2.70 -2.89 7.29
C ARG A 145 1.74 -2.01 6.50
N GLU A 146 0.91 -1.23 7.17
CA GLU A 146 -0.07 -0.33 6.53
C GLU A 146 0.62 0.85 5.82
N GLY A 147 1.73 1.36 6.37
CA GLY A 147 2.57 2.40 5.77
C GLY A 147 3.26 2.00 4.46
N ARG A 148 3.01 0.79 3.93
CA ARG A 148 3.42 0.41 2.56
C ARG A 148 2.47 0.95 1.50
N VAL A 149 1.19 1.09 1.84
CA VAL A 149 0.16 1.60 0.94
C VAL A 149 -0.21 3.05 1.24
N ASP A 150 0.20 3.55 2.40
CA ASP A 150 -0.12 4.89 2.89
C ASP A 150 1.15 5.74 3.06
N ARG A 151 1.69 6.21 1.94
CA ARG A 151 2.87 7.08 1.85
C ARG A 151 2.60 8.33 1.01
N TYR A 152 3.61 9.18 0.88
CA TYR A 152 3.64 10.32 -0.03
C TYR A 152 2.99 9.99 -1.38
N ALA A 153 2.04 10.83 -1.80
CA ALA A 153 1.33 10.72 -3.06
C ALA A 153 0.69 9.33 -3.31
N CYS A 154 0.27 8.63 -2.26
CA CYS A 154 -0.43 7.35 -2.40
C CYS A 154 -1.69 7.49 -3.26
N LEU A 155 -2.15 6.38 -3.84
CA LEU A 155 -3.34 6.38 -4.69
C LEU A 155 -4.58 7.00 -4.01
N ALA A 156 -4.72 6.86 -2.69
CA ALA A 156 -5.84 7.45 -1.96
C ALA A 156 -5.82 8.99 -1.99
N VAL A 157 -4.67 9.61 -1.74
CA VAL A 157 -4.48 11.06 -1.82
C VAL A 157 -4.72 11.57 -3.24
N ARG A 158 -4.13 10.90 -4.22
CA ARG A 158 -4.21 11.30 -5.63
C ARG A 158 -5.64 11.27 -6.16
N ARG A 159 -6.43 10.25 -5.78
CA ARG A 159 -7.86 10.21 -6.11
C ARG A 159 -8.65 11.33 -5.43
N ALA A 160 -8.35 11.66 -4.18
CA ALA A 160 -9.00 12.76 -3.48
C ALA A 160 -8.64 14.13 -4.10
N LEU A 161 -7.38 14.33 -4.53
CA LEU A 161 -6.94 15.51 -5.27
C LEU A 161 -7.69 15.64 -6.59
N SER A 162 -7.74 14.57 -7.40
CA SER A 162 -8.45 14.56 -8.67
C SER A 162 -9.94 14.92 -8.51
N GLN A 163 -10.58 14.42 -7.46
CA GLN A 163 -11.98 14.78 -7.14
C GLN A 163 -12.14 16.24 -6.74
N LYS A 164 -11.20 16.80 -5.96
CA LYS A 164 -11.27 18.19 -5.48
C LYS A 164 -10.87 19.22 -6.53
N LEU A 165 -9.86 18.91 -7.35
CA LEU A 165 -9.19 19.88 -8.23
C LEU A 165 -9.34 19.58 -9.72
N GLY A 166 -9.78 18.38 -10.11
CA GLY A 166 -9.76 17.95 -11.52
C GLY A 166 -10.54 18.85 -12.48
N HIS A 167 -11.56 19.56 -12.01
CA HIS A 167 -12.30 20.53 -12.83
C HIS A 167 -11.55 21.85 -13.04
N LYS A 168 -10.63 22.23 -12.13
CA LYS A 168 -9.84 23.47 -12.22
C LYS A 168 -8.68 23.34 -13.22
N THR A 169 -8.30 22.12 -13.55
CA THR A 169 -7.14 21.82 -14.41
C THR A 169 -7.53 21.32 -15.80
N ALA A 170 -8.83 21.23 -16.07
CA ALA A 170 -9.36 20.83 -17.37
C ALA A 170 -9.18 21.97 -18.40
N GLY A 171 -8.52 21.69 -19.52
CA GLY A 171 -8.40 22.61 -20.66
C GLY A 171 -7.02 23.25 -20.86
N ASN A 172 -6.03 22.94 -20.03
CA ASN A 172 -4.63 23.31 -20.32
C ASN A 172 -4.06 22.40 -21.42
N MET A 173 -3.16 22.94 -22.25
CA MET A 173 -2.39 22.14 -23.24
C MET A 173 -1.23 21.35 -22.60
N GLU A 174 -0.99 21.52 -21.30
CA GLU A 174 0.02 20.81 -20.54
C GLU A 174 -0.55 19.53 -19.90
N SER A 175 0.33 18.72 -19.29
CA SER A 175 -0.04 17.55 -18.49
C SER A 175 -1.08 17.93 -17.41
N PRO A 176 -2.28 17.33 -17.42
CA PRO A 176 -3.30 17.57 -16.39
C PRO A 176 -2.78 17.34 -14.96
N TRP A 177 -1.93 16.33 -14.77
CA TRP A 177 -1.32 16.06 -13.45
C TRP A 177 -0.25 17.07 -13.06
N ALA A 178 0.52 17.62 -14.01
CA ALA A 178 1.43 18.71 -13.72
C ALA A 178 0.66 19.95 -13.24
N SER A 179 -0.34 20.41 -14.00
CA SER A 179 -1.17 21.55 -13.59
C SER A 179 -1.88 21.31 -12.25
N MET A 180 -2.36 20.09 -11.99
CA MET A 180 -2.99 19.75 -10.71
C MET A 180 -2.00 19.74 -9.56
N SER A 181 -0.78 19.29 -9.80
CA SER A 181 0.28 19.34 -8.79
C SER A 181 0.64 20.78 -8.41
N ASP A 182 0.60 21.72 -9.35
CA ASP A 182 0.91 23.12 -9.08
C ASP A 182 -0.20 23.78 -8.25
N VAL A 183 -1.46 23.56 -8.62
CA VAL A 183 -2.62 24.03 -7.84
C VAL A 183 -2.68 23.36 -6.47
N ALA A 184 -2.21 22.13 -6.33
CA ALA A 184 -2.18 21.41 -5.06
C ALA A 184 -1.28 22.07 -4.01
N HIS A 185 -0.34 22.96 -4.39
CA HIS A 185 0.44 23.76 -3.43
C HIS A 185 -0.44 24.72 -2.61
N GLU A 186 -1.61 25.12 -3.12
CA GLU A 186 -2.58 25.93 -2.36
C GLU A 186 -3.22 25.17 -1.19
N LEU A 187 -3.06 23.84 -1.13
CA LEU A 187 -3.62 22.97 -0.09
C LEU A 187 -2.60 22.59 0.98
N GLU A 188 -1.40 23.15 0.95
CA GLU A 188 -0.38 22.90 1.97
C GLU A 188 -0.82 23.42 3.34
N ASP A 189 -0.55 22.63 4.38
CA ASP A 189 -0.78 23.00 5.77
C ASP A 189 0.53 23.38 6.46
N ASP A 190 0.41 23.99 7.64
CA ASP A 190 1.58 24.39 8.45
C ASP A 190 2.47 23.19 8.83
N GLU A 191 1.90 21.99 8.86
CA GLU A 191 2.58 20.73 9.17
C GLU A 191 3.35 20.14 7.97
N GLN A 192 3.22 20.72 6.77
CA GLN A 192 3.81 20.24 5.50
C GLN A 192 3.44 18.78 5.17
N MET A 193 2.30 18.31 5.68
CA MET A 193 1.78 16.97 5.45
C MET A 193 0.71 16.99 4.36
N ALA A 194 -0.09 18.05 4.29
CA ALA A 194 -1.03 18.23 3.20
C ALA A 194 -0.34 18.79 1.94
N PRO A 195 -0.81 18.45 0.73
CA PRO A 195 -1.85 17.45 0.45
C PRO A 195 -1.30 16.03 0.30
N TRP A 196 0.02 15.87 0.19
CA TRP A 196 0.63 14.66 -0.38
C TRP A 196 0.76 13.49 0.60
N TRP A 197 0.84 13.75 1.89
CA TRP A 197 0.79 12.71 2.93
C TRP A 197 -0.61 12.52 3.48
N ARG A 198 -1.37 13.61 3.61
CA ARG A 198 -2.75 13.60 4.10
C ARG A 198 -3.61 14.58 3.32
N LEU A 199 -4.85 14.19 3.05
CA LEU A 199 -5.83 15.08 2.45
C LEU A 199 -7.23 14.66 2.89
N ASP A 200 -8.10 15.61 3.20
CA ASP A 200 -9.49 15.29 3.51
C ASP A 200 -10.18 14.60 2.34
N GLY A 201 -10.85 13.48 2.62
CA GLY A 201 -11.46 12.60 1.62
C GLY A 201 -10.51 11.52 1.08
N ALA A 202 -9.21 11.58 1.35
CA ALA A 202 -8.29 10.49 1.08
C ALA A 202 -8.45 9.40 2.15
N THR A 203 -8.61 8.14 1.74
CA THR A 203 -8.72 7.02 2.67
C THR A 203 -8.20 5.73 2.03
N THR A 204 -7.28 5.06 2.72
CA THR A 204 -6.84 3.69 2.41
C THR A 204 -7.81 2.67 3.01
N GLN A 205 -7.88 1.47 2.44
CA GLN A 205 -8.80 0.40 2.86
C GLN A 205 -8.04 -0.73 3.55
N GLN A 206 -8.38 -0.98 4.81
CA GLN A 206 -7.71 -2.00 5.61
C GLN A 206 -8.71 -3.14 5.80
N LEU A 207 -8.43 -4.26 5.14
CA LEU A 207 -9.23 -5.46 5.21
C LEU A 207 -8.61 -6.41 6.22
N TYR A 208 -9.38 -6.82 7.21
CA TYR A 208 -8.94 -7.79 8.22
C TYR A 208 -9.76 -9.06 8.06
N PHE A 209 -9.09 -10.18 7.86
CA PHE A 209 -9.73 -11.48 7.70
C PHE A 209 -9.86 -12.15 9.07
N SER A 210 -10.82 -11.70 9.89
CA SER A 210 -11.12 -12.29 11.19
C SER A 210 -12.60 -12.63 11.34
N ALA A 211 -12.89 -13.69 12.11
CA ALA A 211 -14.26 -14.09 12.43
C ALA A 211 -14.78 -13.31 13.65
N ALA A 212 -16.10 -13.12 13.73
CA ALA A 212 -16.72 -12.49 14.90
C ALA A 212 -16.43 -13.31 16.17
N GLY A 213 -15.96 -12.64 17.22
CA GLY A 213 -15.59 -13.28 18.49
C GLY A 213 -14.27 -14.04 18.47
N SER A 214 -13.50 -13.99 17.38
CA SER A 214 -12.19 -14.64 17.32
C SER A 214 -11.14 -13.91 18.15
N ARG A 215 -10.09 -14.62 18.56
CA ARG A 215 -8.92 -14.06 19.25
C ARG A 215 -8.26 -12.96 18.42
N GLU A 216 -8.20 -13.15 17.10
CA GLU A 216 -7.62 -12.22 16.14
C GLU A 216 -8.37 -10.88 16.12
N LEU A 217 -9.70 -10.91 16.28
CA LEU A 217 -10.50 -9.68 16.40
C LEU A 217 -10.15 -8.89 17.67
N GLU A 218 -9.97 -9.57 18.80
CA GLU A 218 -9.56 -8.92 20.05
C GLU A 218 -8.15 -8.34 19.95
N LEU A 219 -7.21 -9.11 19.38
CA LEU A 219 -5.84 -8.66 19.12
C LEU A 219 -5.83 -7.44 18.20
N ARG A 220 -6.65 -7.43 17.14
CA ARG A 220 -6.81 -6.27 16.26
C ARG A 220 -7.21 -5.01 17.03
N ARG A 221 -8.23 -5.09 17.89
CA ARG A 221 -8.66 -3.93 18.69
C ARG A 221 -7.53 -3.38 19.56
N ARG A 222 -6.77 -4.28 20.20
CA ARG A 222 -5.60 -3.89 21.01
C ARG A 222 -4.49 -3.26 20.16
N LEU A 223 -4.27 -3.73 18.94
CA LEU A 223 -3.28 -3.18 18.01
C LEU A 223 -3.69 -1.79 17.50
N GLU A 224 -4.95 -1.60 17.12
CA GLU A 224 -5.48 -0.30 16.69
C GLU A 224 -5.34 0.73 17.82
N TRP A 225 -5.66 0.33 19.06
CA TRP A 225 -5.47 1.15 20.25
C TRP A 225 -3.99 1.45 20.53
N GLY A 226 -3.13 0.42 20.53
CA GLY A 226 -1.69 0.56 20.71
C GLY A 226 -1.03 1.47 19.66
N ARG A 227 -1.57 1.50 18.45
CA ARG A 227 -1.11 2.41 17.38
C ARG A 227 -1.45 3.87 17.68
N ALA A 228 -2.66 4.16 18.17
CA ALA A 228 -3.03 5.53 18.53
C ALA A 228 -2.05 6.11 19.56
N PHE A 229 -1.69 5.32 20.58
CA PHE A 229 -0.66 5.69 21.54
C PHE A 229 0.72 5.87 20.92
N TYR A 230 1.13 4.92 20.09
CA TYR A 230 2.41 5.01 19.41
C TYR A 230 2.53 6.33 18.62
N ARG A 231 1.47 6.75 17.92
CA ARG A 231 1.42 8.03 17.20
C ARG A 231 1.40 9.24 18.13
N MET A 232 0.70 9.17 19.27
CA MET A 232 0.65 10.25 20.26
C MET A 232 2.01 10.48 20.94
N LEU A 233 2.77 9.41 21.19
CA LEU A 233 4.03 9.46 21.92
C LEU A 233 5.25 9.50 21.00
N LEU A 234 5.03 9.64 19.69
CA LEU A 234 6.10 9.62 18.71
C LEU A 234 7.08 10.77 18.98
N GLY A 235 8.37 10.44 19.10
CA GLY A 235 9.42 11.41 19.40
C GLY A 235 9.61 11.73 20.89
N MET A 236 8.84 11.12 21.80
CA MET A 236 9.04 11.31 23.25
C MET A 236 10.17 10.42 23.79
N PRO A 237 11.07 10.95 24.64
CA PRO A 237 12.20 10.21 25.19
C PRO A 237 11.81 9.12 26.21
N ASP A 238 10.71 9.29 26.95
CA ASP A 238 10.17 8.27 27.88
C ASP A 238 8.65 8.10 27.71
N ALA A 239 8.27 7.58 26.56
CA ALA A 239 6.88 7.29 26.22
C ALA A 239 6.20 6.31 27.20
N ARG A 240 6.97 5.43 27.86
CA ARG A 240 6.41 4.34 28.64
C ARG A 240 5.96 4.77 30.02
N ALA A 241 6.76 5.58 30.72
CA ALA A 241 6.36 6.14 32.02
C ALA A 241 5.08 7.00 31.91
N LEU A 242 4.98 7.82 30.85
CA LEU A 242 3.79 8.63 30.59
C LEU A 242 2.56 7.77 30.26
N LEU A 243 2.74 6.69 29.52
CA LEU A 243 1.66 5.75 29.22
C LEU A 243 1.10 5.13 30.51
N ASP A 244 1.99 4.65 31.38
CA ASP A 244 1.64 4.00 32.63
C ASP A 244 0.89 4.99 33.56
N GLU A 245 1.31 6.26 33.60
CA GLU A 245 0.63 7.32 34.37
C GLU A 245 -0.75 7.67 33.80
N LEU A 246 -0.88 7.82 32.48
CA LEU A 246 -2.14 8.13 31.80
C LEU A 246 -3.16 6.99 31.92
N GLN A 247 -2.70 5.74 31.95
CA GLN A 247 -3.55 4.57 32.18
C GLN A 247 -3.94 4.42 33.65
N ALA A 248 -3.03 4.71 34.59
CA ALA A 248 -3.33 4.67 36.02
C ALA A 248 -4.38 5.70 36.45
N GLY A 249 -4.44 6.84 35.76
CA GLY A 249 -5.41 7.90 36.03
C GLY A 249 -6.81 7.71 35.41
N ASP A 250 -7.05 6.63 34.65
CA ASP A 250 -8.29 6.39 33.86
C ASP A 250 -8.66 7.56 32.90
N ALA A 251 -7.72 8.49 32.68
CA ALA A 251 -7.93 9.73 31.96
C ALA A 251 -7.87 9.54 30.44
N LEU A 252 -7.29 8.42 29.99
CA LEU A 252 -7.00 8.21 28.58
C LEU A 252 -7.89 7.13 27.94
N THR A 253 -9.02 7.59 27.45
CA THR A 253 -9.93 6.78 26.62
C THR A 253 -9.37 6.57 25.21
N GLU A 254 -9.82 5.51 24.53
CA GLU A 254 -9.51 5.25 23.11
C GLU A 254 -9.83 6.46 22.21
N GLU A 255 -10.91 7.17 22.51
CA GLU A 255 -11.34 8.36 21.80
C GLU A 255 -10.43 9.57 22.07
N ALA A 256 -9.94 9.74 23.29
CA ALA A 256 -8.98 10.78 23.61
C ALA A 256 -7.64 10.52 22.91
N ALA A 257 -7.14 9.28 22.98
CA ALA A 257 -5.90 8.88 22.32
C ALA A 257 -5.99 9.02 20.79
N SER A 258 -7.11 8.60 20.18
CA SER A 258 -7.30 8.71 18.72
C SER A 258 -7.42 10.17 18.25
N ARG A 259 -7.93 11.07 19.09
CA ARG A 259 -7.98 12.52 18.79
C ARG A 259 -6.63 13.22 18.96
N ALA A 260 -5.83 12.80 19.94
CA ALA A 260 -4.52 13.37 20.21
C ALA A 260 -3.40 12.75 19.34
N ALA A 261 -3.67 11.63 18.68
CA ALA A 261 -2.70 10.95 17.81
C ALA A 261 -2.35 11.81 16.58
N LEU A 262 -1.05 11.87 16.26
CA LEU A 262 -0.57 12.52 15.05
C LEU A 262 -1.19 11.86 13.80
N GLN A 263 -1.75 12.67 12.91
CA GLN A 263 -2.22 12.19 11.61
C GLN A 263 -1.07 12.24 10.60
N LEU A 264 -0.36 11.11 10.50
CA LEU A 264 0.84 10.98 9.67
C LEU A 264 0.57 10.58 8.21
N SER A 265 -0.69 10.32 7.85
CA SER A 265 -1.03 9.74 6.56
C SER A 265 -2.50 9.96 6.16
N ALA A 266 -2.91 9.44 4.99
CA ALA A 266 -4.29 9.53 4.52
C ALA A 266 -5.25 8.69 5.37
N TRP A 267 -4.74 7.66 6.05
CA TRP A 267 -5.51 6.91 7.03
C TRP A 267 -5.78 7.73 8.28
N LYS A 268 -7.06 8.10 8.46
CA LYS A 268 -7.57 8.57 9.75
C LYS A 268 -7.84 7.36 10.64
N LEU A 269 -7.27 7.38 11.85
CA LEU A 269 -7.71 6.48 12.92
C LEU A 269 -9.22 6.73 13.10
N ALA A 270 -10.02 5.68 12.91
CA ALA A 270 -11.46 5.80 12.90
C ALA A 270 -11.95 6.46 14.20
N GLN A 271 -12.41 7.70 14.11
CA GLN A 271 -13.33 8.23 15.11
C GLN A 271 -14.63 7.47 14.90
N LYS A 272 -15.02 6.62 15.85
CA LYS A 272 -16.34 5.97 15.78
C LYS A 272 -17.39 7.06 15.65
N ASP A 273 -18.03 7.15 14.48
CA ASP A 273 -19.30 7.84 14.35
C ASP A 273 -20.31 7.12 15.24
N LEU A 274 -20.55 7.68 16.43
CA LEU A 274 -21.53 7.22 17.43
C LEU A 274 -22.99 7.34 16.95
N SER A 275 -23.24 7.67 15.68
CA SER A 275 -24.59 7.83 15.14
C SER A 275 -25.35 6.51 14.97
N LEU A 276 -24.68 5.35 15.02
CA LEU A 276 -25.33 4.03 14.91
C LEU A 276 -25.63 3.34 16.25
N SER A 277 -25.28 3.95 17.39
CA SER A 277 -25.55 3.38 18.73
C SER A 277 -26.82 3.93 19.40
N LYS A 278 -27.47 4.95 18.82
CA LYS A 278 -28.73 5.52 19.36
C LYS A 278 -29.99 4.99 18.67
N LYS A 279 -30.08 3.68 18.44
CA LYS A 279 -31.38 3.02 18.41
C LYS A 279 -31.48 2.16 19.68
N LYS A 280 -31.92 2.82 20.76
CA LYS A 280 -32.45 2.12 21.94
C LYS A 280 -33.75 1.37 21.54
N PRO A 281 -34.06 0.27 22.25
CA PRO A 281 -35.16 -0.64 21.93
C PRO A 281 -36.53 0.03 21.94
#